data_AF-A0A9X5C2Z8-F1
#
_entry.id   AF-A0A9X5C2Z8-F1
#
_cell.length_a   1.000
_cell.length_b   1.000
_cell.length_c   1.000
_cell.angle_alpha   90.00
_cell.angle_beta   90.00
_cell.angle_gamma   90.00
#
_symmetry.space_group_name_H-M   'P 1'
#
loop_
_entity.id
_entity.type
_entity.pdbx_description
1 polymer ?
#
loop_
_entity_poly.entity_id
_entity_poly.type
_entity_poly.pdbx_seq_one_letter_code
_entity_poly.pdbx_strand_id
1 'polypeptide(L)'
;MYEITALDSILMKAFQENYKHIIEIKRNEPCPCGSGLKFKHCHIESDNQWEKGLEFYDGKFSYENVSLTLELLKTIREILSKLKSYNSIDEEFGLELLEKLYSTYDPAIEQLQKNAPCKKGCIACCFQEVKLQKIEAQRINIHMNNKIKKVIKYNLRETKAREKSPSSLWTDRQSSLAPCPFLDITKGECSIYNVRPFSCRSYFVTNNPNMCNEITGNVNWFDDYRYIQLTNSIIALISQIVYDDTQPKLLQNFYEEISFKKQLNHFFRNLM
;
A
#
# COMPACT_ATOMS: atom_id res chain seq x y z
N MET A 1 -5.52 7.83 18.90
CA MET A 1 -4.49 7.14 19.70
C MET A 1 -4.80 5.66 19.64
N TYR A 2 -3.92 4.83 19.05
CA TYR A 2 -4.16 3.39 19.01
C TYR A 2 -3.74 2.80 20.35
N GLU A 3 -4.70 2.31 21.14
CA GLU A 3 -4.38 1.62 22.38
C GLU A 3 -3.73 0.26 22.05
N ILE A 4 -2.50 0.05 22.53
CA ILE A 4 -1.72 -1.17 22.30
C ILE A 4 -2.50 -2.42 22.71
N THR A 5 -3.30 -2.33 23.79
CA THR A 5 -4.17 -3.40 24.28
C THR A 5 -5.27 -3.79 23.29
N ALA A 6 -5.84 -2.82 22.58
CA ALA A 6 -6.81 -3.09 21.51
C ALA A 6 -6.15 -3.82 20.33
N LEU A 7 -4.89 -3.49 20.01
CA LEU A 7 -4.15 -4.16 18.93
C LEU A 7 -3.82 -5.62 19.26
N ASP A 8 -3.46 -5.94 20.50
CA ASP A 8 -3.27 -7.33 20.92
C ASP A 8 -4.54 -8.17 20.73
N SER A 9 -5.69 -7.61 21.11
CA SER A 9 -6.98 -8.30 20.97
C SER A 9 -7.31 -8.60 19.50
N ILE A 10 -7.13 -7.61 18.61
CA ILE A 10 -7.36 -7.78 17.17
C ILE A 10 -6.38 -8.81 16.59
N LEU A 11 -5.11 -8.78 17.01
CA LEU A 11 -4.09 -9.71 16.56
C LEU A 11 -4.39 -11.14 17.01
N MET A 12 -4.82 -11.34 18.25
CA MET A 12 -5.23 -12.65 18.77
C MET A 12 -6.44 -13.20 17.99
N LYS A 13 -7.42 -12.34 17.69
CA LYS A 13 -8.56 -12.69 16.84
C LYS A 13 -8.10 -13.12 15.44
N ALA A 14 -7.18 -12.38 14.82
CA ALA A 14 -6.63 -12.71 13.50
C ALA A 14 -5.96 -14.10 13.47
N PHE A 15 -5.18 -14.44 14.52
CA PHE A 15 -4.59 -15.77 14.63
C PHE A 15 -5.63 -16.89 14.79
N GLN A 16 -6.72 -16.64 15.52
CA GLN A 16 -7.79 -17.63 15.74
C GLN A 16 -8.67 -17.84 14.50
N GLU A 17 -8.83 -16.81 13.67
CA GLU A 17 -9.63 -16.87 12.45
C GLU A 17 -8.89 -17.48 11.28
N ASN A 18 -7.56 -17.32 11.22
CA ASN A 18 -6.74 -18.09 10.29
C ASN A 18 -7.02 -19.59 10.49
N TYR A 19 -7.04 -20.36 9.39
CA TYR A 19 -7.32 -21.81 9.34
C TYR A 19 -8.79 -22.26 9.42
N LYS A 20 -9.77 -21.37 9.58
CA LYS A 20 -11.17 -21.79 9.67
C LYS A 20 -11.75 -22.30 8.34
N HIS A 21 -11.22 -21.85 7.21
CA HIS A 21 -11.80 -22.09 5.88
C HIS A 21 -10.78 -22.63 4.86
N ILE A 22 -9.91 -23.55 5.31
CA ILE A 22 -8.95 -24.21 4.43
C ILE A 22 -9.70 -25.03 3.38
N ILE A 23 -9.36 -24.84 2.11
CA ILE A 23 -9.93 -25.59 1.00
C ILE A 23 -9.01 -26.74 0.59
N GLU A 24 -9.62 -27.86 0.20
CA GLU A 24 -8.92 -28.95 -0.48
C GLU A 24 -8.77 -28.62 -1.97
N ILE A 25 -7.56 -28.73 -2.51
CA ILE A 25 -7.26 -28.52 -3.94
C ILE A 25 -7.01 -29.86 -4.61
N LYS A 26 -7.80 -30.19 -5.63
CA LYS A 26 -7.63 -31.46 -6.35
C LYS A 26 -6.44 -31.41 -7.29
N ARG A 27 -5.80 -32.56 -7.49
CA ARG A 27 -4.57 -32.74 -8.31
C ARG A 27 -4.61 -32.04 -9.68
N ASN A 28 -5.76 -32.08 -10.36
CA ASN A 28 -5.92 -31.55 -11.71
C ASN A 28 -6.54 -30.14 -11.77
N GLU A 29 -6.92 -29.55 -10.63
CA GLU A 29 -7.42 -28.17 -10.57
C GLU A 29 -6.28 -27.17 -10.80
N PRO A 30 -6.58 -25.94 -11.26
CA PRO A 30 -5.60 -24.87 -11.34
C PRO A 30 -4.97 -24.59 -9.97
N CYS A 31 -3.67 -24.32 -9.94
CA CYS A 31 -2.99 -23.99 -8.69
C CYS A 31 -3.43 -22.61 -8.18
N PRO A 32 -3.85 -22.49 -6.90
CA PRO A 32 -4.27 -21.21 -6.29
C PRO A 32 -3.22 -20.09 -6.33
N CYS A 33 -1.93 -20.42 -6.44
CA CYS A 33 -0.85 -19.44 -6.50
C CYS A 33 -0.87 -18.57 -7.78
N GLY A 34 -1.73 -18.90 -8.76
CA GLY A 34 -1.86 -18.15 -10.01
C GLY A 34 -0.75 -18.41 -11.03
N SER A 35 0.00 -19.52 -10.90
CA SER A 35 1.08 -19.89 -11.84
C SER A 35 0.59 -20.30 -13.23
N GLY A 36 -0.71 -20.56 -13.39
CA GLY A 36 -1.29 -21.15 -14.61
C GLY A 36 -1.09 -22.66 -14.72
N LEU A 37 -0.38 -23.30 -13.79
CA LEU A 37 -0.16 -24.74 -13.75
C LEU A 37 -1.29 -25.46 -13.01
N LYS A 38 -1.48 -26.75 -13.30
CA LYS A 38 -2.30 -27.64 -12.45
C LYS A 38 -1.62 -27.82 -11.09
N PHE A 39 -2.40 -28.02 -10.04
CA PHE A 39 -1.89 -28.16 -8.66
C PHE A 39 -0.81 -29.23 -8.55
N LYS A 40 -0.99 -30.39 -9.21
CA LYS A 40 -0.01 -31.48 -9.28
C LYS A 40 1.36 -31.14 -9.87
N HIS A 41 1.47 -30.03 -10.60
CA HIS A 41 2.71 -29.57 -11.23
C HIS A 41 3.25 -28.29 -10.57
N CYS A 42 2.71 -27.90 -9.40
CA CYS A 42 3.07 -26.65 -8.75
C CYS A 42 3.24 -26.79 -7.23
N HIS A 43 2.15 -26.99 -6.48
CA HIS A 43 2.17 -26.96 -5.01
C HIS A 43 1.63 -28.25 -4.36
N ILE A 44 1.47 -29.35 -5.10
CA ILE A 44 0.94 -30.60 -4.53
C ILE A 44 1.84 -31.23 -3.47
N GLU A 45 3.16 -31.05 -3.60
CA GLU A 45 4.16 -31.53 -2.63
C GLU A 45 4.53 -30.43 -1.62
N SER A 46 3.82 -29.30 -1.62
CA SER A 46 4.05 -28.20 -0.68
C SER A 46 3.11 -28.33 0.51
N ASP A 47 3.59 -27.99 1.71
CA ASP A 47 2.78 -27.89 2.92
C ASP A 47 1.87 -26.63 2.95
N ASN A 48 1.82 -25.86 1.84
CA ASN A 48 1.02 -24.66 1.76
C ASN A 48 -0.48 -24.97 1.81
N GLN A 49 -1.14 -24.40 2.80
CA GLN A 49 -2.59 -24.38 2.92
C GLN A 49 -3.18 -23.15 2.24
N TRP A 50 -4.37 -23.32 1.67
CA TRP A 50 -5.03 -22.31 0.87
C TRP A 50 -6.43 -22.03 1.42
N GLU A 51 -6.81 -20.76 1.40
CA GLU A 51 -8.18 -20.33 1.68
C GLU A 51 -8.72 -19.55 0.48
N LYS A 52 -9.99 -19.78 0.15
CA LYS A 52 -10.66 -19.09 -0.95
C LYS A 52 -11.19 -17.76 -0.43
N GLY A 53 -10.68 -16.67 -0.98
CA GLY A 53 -11.10 -15.32 -0.61
C GLY A 53 -12.22 -14.79 -1.50
N LEU A 54 -12.17 -13.48 -1.74
CA LEU A 54 -13.17 -12.73 -2.50
C LEU A 54 -13.25 -13.15 -3.97
N GLU A 55 -14.42 -12.92 -4.56
CA GLU A 55 -14.65 -13.05 -6.00
C GLU A 55 -14.33 -11.73 -6.73
N PHE A 56 -13.67 -11.84 -7.87
CA PHE A 56 -13.40 -10.76 -8.82
C PHE A 56 -14.48 -10.68 -9.88
N TYR A 57 -14.57 -9.53 -10.55
CA TYR A 57 -15.58 -9.24 -11.58
C TYR A 57 -15.66 -10.25 -12.75
N ASP A 58 -14.60 -11.02 -12.99
CA ASP A 58 -14.50 -12.02 -14.04
C ASP A 58 -14.80 -13.45 -13.55
N GLY A 59 -15.32 -13.60 -12.32
CA GLY A 59 -15.65 -14.88 -11.69
C GLY A 59 -14.44 -15.63 -11.13
N LYS A 60 -13.23 -15.07 -11.21
CA LYS A 60 -12.05 -15.63 -10.52
C LYS A 60 -12.10 -15.25 -9.04
N PHE A 61 -11.34 -15.97 -8.23
CA PHE A 61 -11.24 -15.71 -6.79
C PHE A 61 -9.82 -15.33 -6.39
N SER A 62 -9.70 -14.56 -5.31
CA SER A 62 -8.44 -14.47 -4.58
C SER A 62 -8.21 -15.77 -3.81
N TYR A 63 -6.94 -16.11 -3.64
CA TYR A 63 -6.54 -17.24 -2.84
C TYR A 63 -5.49 -16.78 -1.85
N GLU A 64 -5.81 -16.94 -0.58
CA GLU A 64 -4.89 -16.69 0.51
C GLU A 64 -3.94 -17.88 0.65
N ASN A 65 -2.64 -17.60 0.74
CA ASN A 65 -1.65 -18.58 1.20
C ASN A 65 -1.49 -18.41 2.71
N VAL A 66 -1.98 -19.40 3.45
CA VAL A 66 -2.07 -19.34 4.91
C VAL A 66 -0.68 -19.17 5.55
N SER A 67 0.35 -19.79 4.99
CA SER A 67 1.74 -19.66 5.47
C SER A 67 2.22 -18.21 5.42
N LEU A 68 1.94 -17.49 4.32
CA LEU A 68 2.31 -16.08 4.15
C LEU A 68 1.52 -15.19 5.12
N THR A 69 0.22 -15.43 5.30
CA THR A 69 -0.60 -14.69 6.28
C THR A 69 -0.06 -14.84 7.68
N LEU A 70 0.32 -16.06 8.08
CA LEU A 70 0.86 -16.31 9.42
C LEU A 70 2.23 -15.67 9.62
N GLU A 71 3.06 -15.65 8.58
CA GLU A 71 4.35 -14.96 8.63
C GLU A 71 4.17 -13.46 8.86
N LEU A 72 3.21 -12.84 8.16
CA LEU A 72 2.81 -11.45 8.40
C LEU A 72 2.33 -11.24 9.84
N LEU A 73 1.38 -12.05 10.33
CA LEU A 73 0.85 -11.91 11.70
C LEU A 73 1.93 -12.13 12.77
N LYS A 74 2.87 -13.07 12.55
CA LYS A 74 4.02 -13.29 13.44
C LYS A 74 4.93 -12.06 13.46
N THR A 75 5.21 -11.48 12.30
CA THR A 75 5.99 -10.26 12.18
C THR A 75 5.32 -9.08 12.90
N ILE A 76 4.02 -8.90 12.72
CA ILE A 76 3.22 -7.90 13.43
C ILE A 76 3.34 -8.09 14.95
N ARG A 77 3.20 -9.33 15.44
CA ARG A 77 3.34 -9.65 16.87
C ARG A 77 4.71 -9.30 17.41
N GLU A 78 5.76 -9.64 16.67
CA GLU A 78 7.14 -9.35 17.06
C GLU A 78 7.42 -7.85 17.11
N ILE A 79 6.96 -7.09 16.10
CA ILE A 79 7.08 -5.62 16.08
C ILE A 79 6.30 -5.02 17.25
N LEU A 80 5.05 -5.43 17.47
CA LEU A 80 4.23 -4.95 18.58
C LEU A 80 4.89 -5.23 19.93
N SER A 81 5.47 -6.42 20.11
CA SER A 81 6.21 -6.79 21.32
C SER A 81 7.44 -5.90 21.54
N LYS A 82 8.18 -5.57 20.48
CA LYS A 82 9.32 -4.64 20.58
C LYS A 82 8.85 -3.25 20.97
N LEU A 83 7.86 -2.71 20.26
CA LEU A 83 7.35 -1.35 20.49
C LEU A 83 6.78 -1.16 21.91
N LYS A 84 6.21 -2.20 22.52
CA LYS A 84 5.78 -2.20 23.94
C LYS A 84 6.90 -1.93 24.94
N SER A 85 8.14 -2.25 24.59
CA SER A 85 9.30 -2.10 25.47
C SER A 85 9.93 -0.71 25.40
N TYR A 86 9.48 0.16 24.48
CA TYR A 86 10.06 1.47 24.25
C TYR A 86 9.02 2.58 24.39
N ASN A 87 9.40 3.68 25.06
CA ASN A 87 8.61 4.91 25.05
C ASN A 87 8.86 5.73 23.77
N SER A 88 10.07 5.65 23.22
CA SER A 88 10.47 6.28 21.96
C SER A 88 11.62 5.47 21.35
N ILE A 89 11.76 5.54 20.03
CA ILE A 89 12.84 4.93 19.26
C ILE A 89 13.35 5.93 18.22
N ASP A 90 14.59 5.77 17.75
CA ASP A 90 15.11 6.59 16.65
C ASP A 90 14.51 6.20 15.28
N GLU A 91 14.70 7.09 14.30
CA GLU A 91 14.18 6.93 12.94
C GLU A 91 14.79 5.72 12.21
N GLU A 92 16.07 5.43 12.44
CA GLU A 92 16.75 4.30 11.80
C GLU A 92 16.09 2.98 12.21
N PHE A 93 15.91 2.77 13.51
CA PHE A 93 15.24 1.59 14.03
C PHE A 93 13.75 1.54 13.61
N GLY A 94 13.07 2.69 13.59
CA GLY A 94 11.70 2.77 13.07
C GLY A 94 11.58 2.32 11.60
N LEU A 95 12.53 2.73 10.76
CA LEU A 95 12.60 2.32 9.35
C LEU A 95 12.92 0.83 9.21
N GLU A 96 13.81 0.27 10.03
CA GLU A 96 14.08 -1.17 10.04
C GLU A 96 12.82 -2.00 10.36
N LEU A 97 12.05 -1.58 11.35
CA LEU A 97 10.78 -2.24 11.69
C LEU A 97 9.76 -2.15 10.54
N LEU A 98 9.70 -1.00 9.87
CA LEU A 98 8.85 -0.78 8.71
C LEU A 98 9.25 -1.67 7.51
N GLU A 99 10.55 -1.78 7.20
CA GLU A 99 11.03 -2.68 6.14
C GLU A 99 10.75 -4.15 6.49
N LYS A 100 10.96 -4.55 7.75
CA LYS A 100 10.61 -5.90 8.21
C LYS A 100 9.13 -6.18 8.00
N LEU A 101 8.26 -5.25 8.38
CA LEU A 101 6.82 -5.37 8.15
C LEU A 101 6.51 -5.55 6.66
N TYR A 102 7.04 -4.69 5.80
CA TYR A 102 6.80 -4.77 4.35
C TYR A 102 7.35 -6.04 3.70
N SER A 103 8.48 -6.56 4.19
CA SER A 103 9.07 -7.80 3.66
C SER A 103 8.16 -9.02 3.78
N THR A 104 7.26 -9.03 4.78
CA THR A 104 6.26 -10.11 4.98
C THR A 104 4.87 -9.72 4.47
N TYR A 105 4.56 -8.42 4.43
CA TYR A 105 3.30 -7.92 3.88
C TYR A 105 3.23 -8.11 2.36
N ASP A 106 4.28 -7.73 1.63
CA ASP A 106 4.29 -7.71 0.17
C ASP A 106 3.97 -9.11 -0.41
N PRO A 107 4.62 -10.22 0.00
CA PRO A 107 4.27 -11.55 -0.50
C PRO A 107 2.81 -11.96 -0.20
N ALA A 108 2.32 -11.65 1.00
CA ALA A 108 0.96 -12.02 1.43
C ALA A 108 -0.11 -11.28 0.61
N ILE A 109 0.05 -9.97 0.41
CA ILE A 109 -0.90 -9.18 -0.39
C ILE A 109 -0.79 -9.47 -1.89
N GLU A 110 0.43 -9.69 -2.42
CA GLU A 110 0.64 -10.03 -3.83
C GLU A 110 -0.01 -11.37 -4.20
N GLN A 111 -0.03 -12.32 -3.27
CA GLN A 111 -0.72 -13.60 -3.44
C GLN A 111 -2.24 -13.39 -3.58
N LEU A 112 -2.84 -12.54 -2.75
CA LEU A 112 -4.27 -12.19 -2.89
C LEU A 112 -4.58 -11.45 -4.20
N GLN A 113 -3.60 -10.70 -4.73
CA GLN A 113 -3.74 -9.90 -5.94
C GLN A 113 -3.55 -10.67 -7.25
N LYS A 114 -3.13 -11.94 -7.23
CA LYS A 114 -2.79 -12.71 -8.46
C LYS A 114 -3.87 -12.66 -9.54
N ASN A 115 -5.13 -12.79 -9.13
CA ASN A 115 -6.29 -12.76 -10.01
C ASN A 115 -6.99 -11.39 -10.06
N ALA A 116 -6.47 -10.37 -9.37
CA ALA A 116 -7.09 -9.06 -9.36
C ALA A 116 -7.11 -8.41 -10.76
N PRO A 117 -8.12 -7.56 -11.04
CA PRO A 117 -8.19 -6.75 -12.25
C PRO A 117 -7.02 -5.77 -12.39
N CYS A 118 -6.40 -5.38 -11.28
CA CYS A 118 -5.27 -4.47 -11.27
C CYS A 118 -4.04 -5.09 -11.94
N LYS A 119 -3.50 -4.41 -12.96
CA LYS A 119 -2.29 -4.81 -13.68
C LYS A 119 -1.33 -3.64 -13.79
N LYS A 120 -0.06 -3.94 -14.11
CA LYS A 120 0.93 -2.92 -14.47
C LYS A 120 0.39 -2.04 -15.60
N GLY A 121 0.50 -0.71 -15.47
CA GLY A 121 -0.08 0.26 -16.41
C GLY A 121 -1.48 0.76 -16.03
N CYS A 122 -2.16 0.13 -15.05
CA CYS A 122 -3.41 0.67 -14.50
C CYS A 122 -3.11 1.80 -13.52
N ILE A 123 -3.43 3.05 -13.91
CA ILE A 123 -3.06 4.26 -13.17
C ILE A 123 -4.24 4.98 -12.51
N ALA A 124 -5.45 4.43 -12.58
CA ALA A 124 -6.65 5.11 -12.08
C ALA A 124 -6.57 5.46 -10.58
N CYS A 125 -5.98 4.59 -9.75
CA CYS A 125 -5.75 4.88 -8.33
C CYS A 125 -4.69 5.95 -8.08
N CYS A 126 -3.82 6.25 -9.06
CA CYS A 126 -2.81 7.30 -8.95
C CYS A 126 -3.41 8.71 -9.03
N PHE A 127 -4.73 8.85 -9.15
CA PHE A 127 -5.46 10.11 -9.09
C PHE A 127 -6.31 10.21 -7.81
N GLN A 128 -6.15 9.27 -6.87
CA GLN A 128 -6.80 9.32 -5.57
C GLN A 128 -5.95 10.07 -4.54
N GLU A 129 -6.60 10.56 -3.50
CA GLU A 129 -5.91 11.08 -2.33
C GLU A 129 -5.26 9.93 -1.55
N VAL A 130 -3.94 9.98 -1.44
CA VAL A 130 -3.17 8.98 -0.70
C VAL A 130 -2.70 9.60 0.60
N LYS A 131 -3.01 8.95 1.72
CA LYS A 131 -2.46 9.26 3.03
C LYS A 131 -1.18 8.47 3.25
N LEU A 132 -0.22 9.05 3.97
CA LEU A 132 0.97 8.34 4.44
C LEU A 132 1.38 8.82 5.82
N GLN A 133 1.95 7.89 6.60
CA GLN A 133 2.57 8.19 7.88
C GLN A 133 3.93 8.85 7.67
N LYS A 134 4.40 9.62 8.66
CA LYS A 134 5.66 10.35 8.58
C LYS A 134 6.86 9.42 8.36
N ILE A 135 6.86 8.23 8.97
CA ILE A 135 7.91 7.22 8.76
C ILE A 135 7.97 6.72 7.32
N GLU A 136 6.82 6.56 6.65
CA GLU A 136 6.76 6.18 5.23
C GLU A 136 7.25 7.32 4.34
N ALA A 137 6.97 8.57 4.72
CA ALA A 137 7.47 9.75 4.03
C ALA A 137 9.01 9.81 4.06
N GLN A 138 9.64 9.48 5.20
CA GLN A 138 11.11 9.38 5.29
C GLN A 138 11.66 8.22 4.47
N ARG A 139 11.00 7.06 4.51
CA ARG A 139 11.36 5.93 3.66
C ARG A 139 11.37 6.29 2.17
N ILE A 140 10.37 7.04 1.70
CA ILE A 140 10.33 7.56 0.33
C ILE A 140 11.48 8.55 0.09
N ASN A 141 11.73 9.47 1.04
CA ASN A 141 12.78 10.48 0.95
C ASN A 141 14.17 9.86 0.75
N ILE A 142 14.49 8.78 1.46
CA ILE A 142 15.77 8.05 1.34
C ILE A 142 15.99 7.50 -0.07
N HIS A 143 14.91 7.11 -0.75
CA HIS A 143 14.95 6.54 -2.11
C HIS A 143 14.89 7.61 -3.21
N MET A 144 14.87 8.90 -2.86
CA MET A 144 14.71 9.99 -3.82
C MET A 144 15.95 10.20 -4.69
N ASN A 145 15.79 9.99 -5.99
CA ASN A 145 16.82 10.25 -7.00
C ASN A 145 16.41 11.33 -8.01
N ASN A 146 17.31 11.69 -8.92
CA ASN A 146 17.07 12.72 -9.93
C ASN A 146 15.95 12.37 -10.91
N LYS A 147 15.74 11.09 -11.22
CA LYS A 147 14.65 10.64 -12.09
C LYS A 147 13.30 10.88 -11.42
N ILE A 148 13.15 10.47 -10.15
CA ILE A 148 11.92 10.68 -9.37
C ILE A 148 11.65 12.19 -9.20
N LYS A 149 12.67 13.00 -8.89
CA LYS A 149 12.53 14.47 -8.77
C LYS A 149 12.01 15.12 -10.06
N LYS A 150 12.40 14.61 -11.25
CA LYS A 150 11.88 15.09 -12.54
C LYS A 150 10.40 14.76 -12.71
N VAL A 151 9.98 13.54 -12.36
CA VAL A 151 8.57 13.12 -12.39
C VAL A 151 7.72 14.02 -11.50
N ILE A 152 8.17 14.27 -10.26
CA ILE A 152 7.43 15.14 -9.35
C ILE A 152 7.31 16.58 -9.88
N LYS A 153 8.41 17.15 -10.39
CA LYS A 153 8.39 18.50 -10.97
C LYS A 153 7.42 18.60 -12.15
N TYR A 154 7.34 17.57 -12.97
CA TYR A 154 6.39 17.48 -14.06
C TYR A 154 4.95 17.46 -13.51
N ASN A 155 4.64 16.56 -12.59
CA ASN A 155 3.30 16.43 -12.03
C ASN A 155 2.84 17.66 -11.25
N LEU A 156 3.74 18.39 -10.57
CA LEU A 156 3.37 19.66 -9.93
C LEU A 156 2.88 20.71 -10.96
N ARG A 157 3.47 20.73 -12.16
CA ARG A 157 3.00 21.62 -13.24
C ARG A 157 1.64 21.17 -13.76
N GLU A 158 1.45 19.87 -13.93
CA GLU A 158 0.17 19.29 -14.34
C GLU A 158 -0.94 19.60 -13.34
N THR A 159 -0.69 19.43 -12.03
CA THR A 159 -1.63 19.78 -10.96
C THR A 159 -2.07 21.25 -11.06
N LYS A 160 -1.10 22.17 -11.15
CA LYS A 160 -1.39 23.61 -11.29
C LYS A 160 -2.14 23.97 -12.58
N ALA A 161 -1.92 23.22 -13.66
CA ALA A 161 -2.64 23.41 -14.91
C ALA A 161 -4.10 22.95 -14.78
N ARG A 162 -4.33 21.82 -14.11
CA ARG A 162 -5.66 21.22 -13.89
C ARG A 162 -6.51 22.00 -12.91
N GLU A 163 -5.93 22.56 -11.86
CA GLU A 163 -6.61 23.47 -10.91
C GLU A 163 -7.24 24.70 -11.60
N LYS A 164 -6.68 25.11 -12.75
CA LYS A 164 -7.22 26.22 -13.55
C LYS A 164 -8.29 25.77 -14.55
N SER A 165 -8.46 24.46 -14.75
CA SER A 165 -9.46 23.92 -15.67
C SER A 165 -10.83 23.96 -15.02
N PRO A 166 -11.86 24.52 -15.69
CA PRO A 166 -13.22 24.50 -15.16
C PRO A 166 -13.72 23.07 -15.02
N SER A 167 -14.48 22.81 -13.94
CA SER A 167 -15.02 21.49 -13.63
C SER A 167 -15.98 20.94 -14.68
N SER A 168 -16.53 21.80 -15.54
CA SER A 168 -17.35 21.41 -16.68
C SER A 168 -16.60 20.62 -17.77
N LEU A 169 -15.26 20.64 -17.76
CA LEU A 169 -14.42 19.88 -18.70
C LEU A 169 -14.02 18.50 -18.16
N TRP A 170 -14.42 18.17 -16.93
CA TRP A 170 -14.07 16.91 -16.29
C TRP A 170 -14.95 15.78 -16.82
N THR A 171 -14.34 14.79 -17.48
CA THR A 171 -15.06 13.65 -18.05
C THR A 171 -14.87 12.37 -17.23
N ASP A 172 -13.80 12.30 -16.44
CA ASP A 172 -13.40 11.15 -15.66
C ASP A 172 -12.48 11.57 -14.50
N ARG A 173 -12.08 10.62 -13.64
CA ARG A 173 -11.17 10.85 -12.52
C ARG A 173 -9.79 11.34 -12.96
N GLN A 174 -9.27 10.78 -14.04
CA GLN A 174 -7.96 11.12 -14.59
C GLN A 174 -7.88 12.52 -15.17
N SER A 175 -9.00 13.09 -15.63
CA SER A 175 -9.12 14.45 -16.16
C SER A 175 -9.49 15.46 -15.06
N SER A 176 -10.17 15.03 -14.00
CA SER A 176 -10.68 15.89 -12.93
C SER A 176 -9.73 16.11 -11.76
N LEU A 177 -8.90 15.12 -11.43
CA LEU A 177 -8.04 15.16 -10.24
C LEU A 177 -6.56 15.38 -10.58
N ALA A 178 -5.84 15.89 -9.58
CA ALA A 178 -4.39 16.03 -9.64
C ALA A 178 -3.73 14.64 -9.70
N PRO A 179 -2.73 14.42 -10.59
CA PRO A 179 -1.98 13.18 -10.60
C PRO A 179 -1.15 13.05 -9.32
N CYS A 180 -0.93 11.81 -8.88
CA CYS A 180 0.03 11.48 -7.84
C CYS A 180 1.41 12.07 -8.20
N PRO A 181 2.14 12.71 -7.26
CA PRO A 181 3.46 13.28 -7.52
C PRO A 181 4.44 12.29 -8.15
N PHE A 182 4.30 11.00 -7.87
CA PHE A 182 5.22 9.95 -8.31
C PHE A 182 4.78 9.19 -9.57
N LEU A 183 3.65 9.56 -10.19
CA LEU A 183 3.18 8.93 -11.42
C LEU A 183 4.01 9.40 -12.63
N ASP A 184 4.74 8.48 -13.28
CA ASP A 184 5.26 8.73 -14.63
C ASP A 184 4.11 8.55 -15.62
N ILE A 185 3.37 9.64 -15.87
CA ILE A 185 2.16 9.62 -16.73
C ILE A 185 2.49 9.18 -18.16
N THR A 186 3.72 9.42 -18.63
CA THR A 186 4.16 9.06 -19.98
C THR A 186 4.32 7.54 -20.15
N LYS A 187 4.62 6.84 -19.06
CA LYS A 187 4.80 5.39 -19.03
C LYS A 187 3.63 4.64 -18.40
N GLY A 188 2.75 5.35 -17.70
CA GLY A 188 1.70 4.74 -16.89
C GLY A 188 2.27 3.94 -15.70
N GLU A 189 3.37 4.40 -15.10
CA GLU A 189 4.10 3.66 -14.07
C GLU A 189 4.38 4.52 -12.82
N CYS A 190 4.36 3.90 -11.64
CA CYS A 190 4.78 4.57 -10.41
C CYS A 190 6.31 4.61 -10.33
N SER A 191 6.88 5.82 -10.24
CA SER A 191 8.34 6.02 -10.13
C SER A 191 8.95 5.56 -8.80
N ILE A 192 8.10 5.26 -7.81
CA ILE A 192 8.49 4.75 -6.48
C ILE A 192 7.82 3.41 -6.16
N TYR A 193 7.47 2.60 -7.17
CA TYR A 193 6.65 1.39 -6.98
C TYR A 193 7.12 0.49 -5.81
N ASN A 194 8.42 0.19 -5.72
CA ASN A 194 8.99 -0.66 -4.67
C ASN A 194 8.96 -0.03 -3.27
N VAL A 195 8.81 1.30 -3.20
CA VAL A 195 8.77 2.06 -1.95
C VAL A 195 7.46 2.80 -1.73
N ARG A 196 6.39 2.36 -2.41
CA ARG A 196 5.07 2.97 -2.31
C ARG A 196 4.52 2.89 -0.87
N PRO A 197 3.73 3.89 -0.42
CA PRO A 197 3.14 3.88 0.91
C PRO A 197 2.12 2.75 1.04
N PHE A 198 1.81 2.38 2.28
CA PHE A 198 0.92 1.29 2.64
C PHE A 198 -0.44 1.38 1.95
N SER A 199 -1.07 2.57 1.96
CA SER A 199 -2.35 2.79 1.28
C SER A 199 -2.31 2.44 -0.20
N CYS A 200 -1.16 2.58 -0.87
CA CYS A 200 -1.00 2.11 -2.24
C CYS A 200 -0.71 0.60 -2.29
N ARG A 201 0.13 0.07 -1.37
CA ARG A 201 0.50 -1.36 -1.28
C ARG A 201 -0.72 -2.26 -1.18
N SER A 202 -1.62 -1.87 -0.29
CA SER A 202 -2.79 -2.65 0.09
C SER A 202 -3.95 -2.55 -0.90
N TYR A 203 -3.95 -1.52 -1.76
CA TYR A 203 -5.10 -1.21 -2.60
C TYR A 203 -5.14 -2.06 -3.87
N PHE A 204 -6.23 -2.80 -4.02
CA PHE A 204 -6.68 -3.39 -5.27
C PHE A 204 -8.20 -3.51 -5.26
N VAL A 205 -8.80 -3.44 -6.45
CA VAL A 205 -10.25 -3.50 -6.61
C VAL A 205 -10.72 -4.91 -6.96
N THR A 206 -11.98 -5.21 -6.67
CA THR A 206 -12.61 -6.48 -6.98
C THR A 206 -13.53 -6.39 -8.20
N ASN A 207 -14.09 -5.20 -8.46
CA ASN A 207 -14.99 -4.92 -9.57
C ASN A 207 -14.25 -4.63 -10.89
N ASN A 208 -15.02 -4.38 -11.95
CA ASN A 208 -14.47 -4.12 -13.29
C ASN A 208 -13.56 -2.87 -13.28
N PRO A 209 -12.34 -2.94 -13.84
CA PRO A 209 -11.38 -1.84 -13.79
C PRO A 209 -11.87 -0.55 -14.46
N ASN A 210 -12.84 -0.62 -15.39
CA ASN A 210 -13.42 0.57 -16.03
C ASN A 210 -14.06 1.51 -14.99
N MET A 211 -14.61 0.97 -13.90
CA MET A 211 -15.21 1.75 -12.82
C MET A 211 -14.18 2.57 -12.04
N CYS A 212 -12.88 2.23 -12.12
CA CYS A 212 -11.84 2.96 -11.40
C CYS A 212 -11.61 4.36 -11.95
N ASN A 213 -11.98 4.64 -13.21
CA ASN A 213 -11.82 5.96 -13.81
C ASN A 213 -13.09 6.80 -13.74
N GLU A 214 -14.24 6.22 -13.39
CA GLU A 214 -15.50 6.96 -13.27
C GLU A 214 -15.44 7.95 -12.08
N ILE A 215 -15.96 9.17 -12.28
CA ILE A 215 -15.98 10.20 -11.23
C ILE A 215 -16.80 9.74 -10.03
N THR A 216 -17.97 9.18 -10.28
CA THR A 216 -18.90 8.63 -9.28
C THR A 216 -18.64 7.16 -8.95
N GLY A 217 -17.66 6.52 -9.60
CA GLY A 217 -17.51 5.07 -9.60
C GLY A 217 -17.36 4.50 -8.20
N ASN A 218 -18.41 3.81 -7.73
CA ASN A 218 -18.38 3.01 -6.51
C ASN A 218 -17.48 1.81 -6.77
N VAL A 219 -16.22 1.90 -6.32
CA VAL A 219 -15.26 0.81 -6.42
C VAL A 219 -15.36 -0.09 -5.19
N ASN A 220 -15.45 -1.39 -5.42
CA ASN A 220 -15.26 -2.37 -4.37
C ASN A 220 -13.77 -2.67 -4.28
N TRP A 221 -13.20 -2.47 -3.10
CA TRP A 221 -11.78 -2.69 -2.85
C TRP A 221 -11.60 -3.73 -1.75
N PHE A 222 -10.44 -4.37 -1.73
CA PHE A 222 -10.12 -5.34 -0.70
C PHE A 222 -9.96 -4.66 0.65
N ASP A 223 -10.81 -5.06 1.60
CA ASP A 223 -10.80 -4.55 2.97
C ASP A 223 -10.93 -5.73 3.95
N ASP A 224 -9.78 -6.30 4.31
CA ASP A 224 -9.67 -7.35 5.35
C ASP A 224 -8.88 -6.79 6.53
N TYR A 225 -9.48 -6.83 7.72
CA TYR A 225 -8.88 -6.25 8.92
C TYR A 225 -7.51 -6.86 9.27
N ARG A 226 -7.26 -8.14 8.92
CA ARG A 226 -6.00 -8.84 9.18
C ARG A 226 -4.84 -8.23 8.39
N TYR A 227 -5.13 -7.75 7.19
CA TYR A 227 -4.16 -7.14 6.28
C TYR A 227 -4.13 -5.62 6.38
N ILE A 228 -5.30 -4.99 6.45
CA ILE A 228 -5.45 -3.53 6.35
C ILE A 228 -5.33 -2.89 7.73
N GLN A 229 -6.28 -3.19 8.62
CA GLN A 229 -6.38 -2.52 9.92
C GLN A 229 -5.16 -2.78 10.80
N LEU A 230 -4.74 -4.04 10.94
CA LEU A 230 -3.58 -4.39 11.75
C LEU A 230 -2.31 -3.71 11.23
N THR A 231 -1.99 -3.89 9.96
CA THR A 231 -0.76 -3.34 9.36
C THR A 231 -0.75 -1.82 9.42
N ASN A 232 -1.85 -1.15 9.07
CA ASN A 232 -1.96 0.31 9.18
C ASN A 232 -1.73 0.79 10.61
N SER A 233 -2.27 0.08 11.60
CA SER A 233 -2.11 0.46 13.01
C SER A 233 -0.68 0.27 13.50
N ILE A 234 0.03 -0.77 13.04
CA ILE A 234 1.45 -0.95 13.34
C ILE A 234 2.29 0.17 12.73
N ILE A 235 2.04 0.56 11.48
CA ILE A 235 2.76 1.67 10.83
C ILE A 235 2.51 2.99 11.57
N ALA A 236 1.25 3.25 11.95
CA ALA A 236 0.90 4.43 12.75
C ALA A 236 1.59 4.41 14.12
N LEU A 237 1.66 3.25 14.78
CA LEU A 237 2.34 3.10 16.07
C LEU A 237 3.86 3.30 15.94
N ILE A 238 4.50 2.77 14.89
CA ILE A 238 5.92 3.04 14.59
C ILE A 238 6.12 4.55 14.42
N SER A 239 5.30 5.21 13.59
CA SER A 239 5.40 6.66 13.36
C SER A 239 5.22 7.46 14.65
N GLN A 240 4.27 7.06 15.50
CA GLN A 240 4.01 7.70 16.78
C GLN A 240 5.21 7.58 17.72
N ILE A 241 5.80 6.39 17.87
CA ILE A 241 6.91 6.17 18.81
C ILE A 241 8.20 6.87 18.33
N VAL A 242 8.40 7.00 17.01
CA VAL A 242 9.55 7.70 16.43
C VAL A 242 9.41 9.23 16.53
N TYR A 243 8.23 9.78 16.25
CA TYR A 243 8.07 11.23 16.03
C TYR A 243 7.13 11.95 16.99
N ASP A 244 6.46 11.23 17.88
CA ASP A 244 5.30 11.72 18.64
C ASP A 244 4.21 12.30 17.71
N ASP A 245 4.09 11.74 16.50
CA ASP A 245 3.17 12.20 15.46
C ASP A 245 2.29 11.04 14.98
N THR A 246 0.97 11.24 15.17
CA THR A 246 -0.07 10.27 14.79
C THR A 246 -0.84 10.70 13.54
N GLN A 247 -0.56 11.88 13.01
CA GLN A 247 -1.36 12.48 11.96
C GLN A 247 -0.80 12.10 10.58
N PRO A 248 -1.52 11.27 9.79
CA PRO A 248 -1.11 11.03 8.43
C PRO A 248 -1.21 12.31 7.61
N LYS A 249 -0.27 12.50 6.70
CA LYS A 249 -0.31 13.61 5.74
C LYS A 249 -0.84 13.12 4.40
N LEU A 250 -1.31 14.04 3.56
CA LEU A 250 -1.56 13.74 2.15
C LEU A 250 -0.22 13.64 1.41
N LEU A 251 -0.09 12.63 0.56
CA LEU A 251 1.09 12.40 -0.28
C LEU A 251 1.40 13.60 -1.19
N GLN A 252 0.38 14.35 -1.59
CA GLN A 252 0.52 15.56 -2.39
C GLN A 252 1.30 16.65 -1.63
N ASN A 253 1.05 16.80 -0.32
CA ASN A 253 1.69 17.82 0.53
C ASN A 253 3.18 17.54 0.75
N PHE A 254 3.61 16.28 0.66
CA PHE A 254 5.00 15.88 0.86
C PHE A 254 5.98 16.64 -0.05
N TYR A 255 5.60 16.90 -1.31
CA TYR A 255 6.49 17.64 -2.22
C TYR A 255 6.42 19.15 -2.04
N GLU A 256 5.26 19.70 -1.67
CA GLU A 256 5.15 21.12 -1.35
C GLU A 256 6.14 21.49 -0.25
N GLU A 257 6.24 20.67 0.79
CA GLU A 257 7.20 20.80 1.88
C GLU A 257 8.67 20.71 1.40
N ILE A 258 9.00 19.76 0.51
CA ILE A 258 10.36 19.63 -0.06
C ILE A 258 10.72 20.85 -0.92
N SER A 259 9.78 21.34 -1.71
CA SER A 259 9.97 22.49 -2.59
C SER A 259 10.14 23.79 -1.79
N PHE A 260 9.38 23.95 -0.71
CA PHE A 260 9.43 25.11 0.18
C PHE A 260 10.74 25.14 0.99
N LYS A 261 11.19 24.00 1.53
CA LYS A 261 12.51 23.90 2.19
C LYS A 261 13.65 24.28 1.27
N LYS A 262 13.59 23.94 -0.03
CA LYS A 262 14.59 24.38 -1.01
C LYS A 262 14.54 25.88 -1.28
N GLN A 263 13.36 26.47 -1.36
CA GLN A 263 13.21 27.92 -1.54
C GLN A 263 13.73 28.69 -0.34
N LEU A 264 13.40 28.25 0.88
CA LEU A 264 13.96 28.81 2.13
C LEU A 264 15.48 28.66 2.18
N ASN A 265 16.03 27.47 1.91
CA ASN A 265 17.48 27.26 1.92
C ASN A 265 18.20 28.07 0.83
N HIS A 266 17.57 28.29 -0.32
CA HIS A 266 18.11 29.17 -1.37
C HIS A 266 18.04 30.65 -0.95
N PHE A 267 16.93 31.06 -0.34
CA PHE A 267 16.76 32.41 0.20
C PHE A 267 17.81 32.72 1.28
N PHE A 268 17.99 31.84 2.26
CA PHE A 268 19.03 32.01 3.30
C PHE A 268 20.45 31.98 2.73
N ARG A 269 20.72 31.18 1.69
CA ARG A 269 22.03 31.18 1.00
C ARG A 269 22.32 32.43 0.18
N ASN A 270 21.29 33.17 -0.22
CA ASN A 270 21.44 34.43 -0.97
C ASN A 270 21.37 35.67 -0.05
N LEU A 271 21.14 35.47 1.25
CA LEU A 271 21.11 36.51 2.30
C LEU A 271 22.39 36.53 3.16
N MET A 272 23.23 35.49 3.06
CA MET A 272 24.63 35.46 3.51
C MET A 272 25.55 35.79 2.34
#